data_AF-A0A7L6AW28-F1
#
_entry.id   AF-A0A7L6AW28-F1
#
_cell.length_a   1.000
_cell.length_b   1.000
_cell.length_c   1.000
_cell.angle_alpha   90.00
_cell.angle_beta   90.00
_cell.angle_gamma   90.00
#
_symmetry.space_group_name_H-M   'P 1'
#
loop_
_entity.id
_entity.type
_entity.pdbx_description
1 polymer ?
#
loop_
_entity_poly.entity_id
_entity_poly.type
_entity_poly.pdbx_seq_one_letter_code
_entity_poly.pdbx_strand_id
1 'polypeptide(L)'
;MSNLFQRDKSVISRRLRNIFAEGELVWDSVIANFATTAADGKTYQMEHFNLDVIISVGYRVKSHRGTQFRMWATQRLREYLVKGFWGLR
;
A
#
# COMPACT_ATOMS: atom_id res chain seq x y z
N MET A 1 -3.86 -7.26 1.66
CA MET A 1 -3.54 -6.30 2.75
C MET A 1 -3.99 -6.72 4.14
N SER A 2 -5.24 -7.16 4.36
CA SER A 2 -5.71 -7.58 5.71
C SER A 2 -4.83 -8.68 6.34
N ASN A 3 -4.51 -9.74 5.59
CA ASN A 3 -3.58 -10.78 6.04
C ASN A 3 -2.16 -10.23 6.25
N LEU A 4 -1.62 -9.50 5.26
CA LEU A 4 -0.28 -8.88 5.30
C LEU A 4 -0.04 -8.06 6.57
N PHE A 5 -1.00 -7.19 6.93
CA PHE A 5 -0.87 -6.32 8.10
C PHE A 5 -1.55 -6.86 9.35
N GLN A 6 -2.11 -8.07 9.31
CA GLN A 6 -2.87 -8.69 10.41
C GLN A 6 -3.89 -7.71 11.03
N ARG A 7 -4.73 -7.13 10.17
CA ARG A 7 -5.78 -6.20 10.56
C ARG A 7 -7.07 -6.50 9.83
N ASP A 8 -8.18 -6.15 10.47
CA ASP A 8 -9.50 -6.32 9.88
C ASP A 8 -9.65 -5.54 8.58
N LYS A 9 -10.46 -6.09 7.68
CA LYS A 9 -10.78 -5.45 6.40
C LYS A 9 -11.32 -4.03 6.60
N SER A 10 -12.15 -3.79 7.61
CA SER A 10 -12.72 -2.47 7.93
C SER A 10 -11.65 -1.42 8.25
N VAL A 11 -10.57 -1.81 8.95
CA VAL A 11 -9.44 -0.94 9.27
C VAL A 11 -8.69 -0.57 7.99
N ILE A 12 -8.44 -1.56 7.12
CA ILE A 12 -7.78 -1.33 5.83
C ILE A 12 -8.63 -0.40 4.95
N SER A 13 -9.93 -0.67 4.81
CA SER A 13 -10.85 0.16 4.03
C SER A 13 -10.92 1.59 4.55
N ARG A 14 -10.90 1.80 5.87
CA ARG A 14 -10.84 3.14 6.46
C ARG A 14 -9.54 3.86 6.08
N ARG A 15 -8.38 3.18 6.10
CA ARG A 15 -7.11 3.81 5.69
C ARG A 15 -7.11 4.19 4.21
N LEU A 16 -7.58 3.29 3.35
CA LEU A 16 -7.72 3.58 1.91
C LEU A 16 -8.59 4.81 1.67
N ARG A 17 -9.80 4.86 2.24
CA ARG A 17 -10.69 6.02 2.09
C ARG A 17 -10.02 7.33 2.49
N ASN A 18 -9.28 7.34 3.60
CA ASN A 18 -8.57 8.53 4.05
C ASN A 18 -7.44 8.93 3.07
N ILE A 19 -6.65 7.98 2.59
CA ILE A 19 -5.55 8.23 1.63
C ILE A 19 -6.07 8.94 0.38
N PHE A 20 -7.19 8.46 -0.18
CA PHE A 20 -7.81 9.07 -1.35
C PHE A 20 -8.50 10.40 -1.03
N ALA A 21 -9.17 10.52 0.12
CA ALA A 21 -9.80 11.77 0.55
C ALA A 21 -8.78 12.89 0.83
N GLU A 22 -7.59 12.53 1.29
CA GLU A 22 -6.46 13.44 1.51
C GLU A 22 -5.73 13.80 0.19
N GLY A 23 -6.09 13.16 -0.93
CA GLY A 23 -5.46 13.39 -2.23
C GLY A 23 -4.02 12.90 -2.33
N GLU A 24 -3.56 12.06 -1.40
CA GLU A 24 -2.20 11.49 -1.43
C GLU A 24 -2.01 10.56 -2.63
N LEU A 25 -3.04 9.79 -2.97
CA LEU A 25 -3.08 8.92 -4.13
C LEU A 25 -4.32 9.24 -4.96
N VAL A 26 -4.20 9.05 -6.27
CA VAL A 26 -5.32 9.11 -7.21
C VAL A 26 -5.75 7.69 -7.53
N TRP A 27 -7.06 7.41 -7.45
CA TRP A 27 -7.60 6.06 -7.68
C TRP A 27 -7.12 5.44 -8.99
N ASP A 28 -7.19 6.20 -10.08
CA ASP A 28 -6.87 5.73 -11.43
C ASP A 28 -5.38 5.43 -11.65
N SER A 29 -4.48 5.97 -10.81
CA SER A 29 -3.04 5.77 -10.94
C SER A 29 -2.50 4.57 -10.15
N VAL A 30 -3.29 4.04 -9.20
CA VAL A 30 -2.81 3.04 -8.23
C VAL A 30 -3.52 1.69 -8.32
N ILE A 31 -4.60 1.62 -9.10
CA ILE A 31 -5.22 0.39 -9.53
C ILE A 31 -4.66 0.05 -10.90
N ALA A 32 -4.00 -1.10 -11.02
CA ALA A 32 -3.79 -1.67 -12.34
C ALA A 32 -5.18 -2.02 -12.91
N ASN A 33 -5.58 -1.43 -14.04
CA ASN A 33 -6.78 -1.78 -14.80
C ASN A 33 -6.70 -3.23 -15.30
N PHE A 34 -6.75 -4.21 -14.40
CA PHE A 34 -7.16 -5.56 -14.77
C PHE A 34 -8.67 -5.49 -14.96
N ALA A 35 -9.08 -5.28 -16.20
CA ALA A 35 -10.47 -5.41 -16.61
C ALA A 35 -10.92 -6.86 -16.36
N THR A 36 -11.39 -7.15 -15.15
CA THR A 36 -12.13 -8.38 -14.86
C THR A 36 -13.57 -7.97 -14.61
N THR A 37 -14.37 -8.00 -15.67
CA THR A 37 -15.83 -7.96 -15.56
C THR A 37 -16.25 -9.22 -14.80
N ALA A 38 -16.70 -9.06 -13.56
CA ALA A 38 -17.35 -10.15 -12.83
C ALA A 38 -18.67 -10.48 -13.55
N ALA A 39 -18.94 -11.77 -13.78
CA ALA A 39 -20.10 -12.26 -14.53
C ALA A 39 -21.46 -12.02 -13.84
N ASP A 40 -21.47 -11.41 -12.65
CA ASP A 40 -22.64 -11.24 -11.79
C ASP A 40 -23.02 -9.78 -11.51
N GLY A 41 -22.37 -8.82 -12.18
CA GLY A 41 -22.68 -7.39 -12.05
C GLY A 41 -22.41 -6.80 -10.65
N LYS A 42 -21.79 -7.59 -9.74
CA LYS A 42 -21.38 -7.13 -8.42
C LYS A 42 -19.88 -6.84 -8.47
N THR A 43 -19.53 -5.58 -8.25
CA THR A 43 -18.12 -5.16 -8.18
C THR A 43 -17.49 -5.73 -6.90
N TYR A 44 -17.04 -6.98 -6.94
CA TYR A 44 -16.09 -7.45 -5.95
C TYR A 44 -14.76 -6.79 -6.27
N GLN A 45 -14.47 -5.73 -5.52
CA GLN A 45 -13.19 -5.02 -5.57
C GLN A 45 -12.07 -5.93 -5.06
N MET A 46 -11.71 -6.92 -5.87
CA MET A 46 -10.37 -7.51 -5.85
C MET A 46 -9.43 -6.54 -6.57
N GLU A 47 -9.38 -5.31 -6.06
CA GLU A 47 -8.48 -4.27 -6.54
C GLU A 47 -7.05 -4.72 -6.24
N HIS A 48 -6.29 -4.98 -7.31
CA HIS A 48 -4.86 -5.21 -7.22
C HIS A 48 -4.19 -3.85 -7.00
N PHE A 49 -4.03 -3.53 -5.73
CA PHE A 49 -3.35 -2.32 -5.30
C PHE A 49 -1.85 -2.40 -5.59
N ASN A 50 -1.32 -1.35 -6.22
CA ASN A 50 0.09 -1.21 -6.51
C ASN A 50 0.92 -0.98 -5.23
N LEU A 51 2.25 -0.85 -5.40
CA LEU A 51 3.17 -0.66 -4.29
C LEU A 51 2.88 0.62 -3.49
N ASP A 52 2.46 1.70 -4.15
CA ASP A 52 2.20 2.99 -3.50
C ASP A 52 1.10 2.87 -2.46
N VAL A 53 -0.01 2.19 -2.80
CA VAL A 53 -1.08 1.92 -1.83
C VAL A 53 -0.57 1.10 -0.65
N ILE A 54 0.23 0.05 -0.92
CA ILE A 54 0.76 -0.82 0.13
C ILE A 54 1.66 -0.02 1.08
N ILE A 55 2.48 0.89 0.55
CA ILE A 55 3.32 1.81 1.32
C ILE A 55 2.43 2.75 2.15
N SER A 56 1.52 3.49 1.53
CA SER A 56 0.66 4.46 2.21
C SER A 56 -0.19 3.84 3.32
N VAL A 57 -0.72 2.63 3.09
CA VAL A 57 -1.45 1.86 4.12
C VAL A 57 -0.49 1.34 5.19
N GLY A 58 0.65 0.76 4.80
CA GLY A 58 1.61 0.15 5.72
C GLY A 58 2.18 1.13 6.75
N TYR A 59 2.36 2.40 6.37
CA TYR A 59 2.78 3.45 7.31
C TYR A 59 1.67 3.89 8.27
N ARG A 60 0.39 3.74 7.91
CA ARG A 60 -0.77 4.18 8.72
C ARG A 60 -1.42 3.09 9.57
N VAL A 61 -1.10 1.82 9.32
CA VAL A 61 -1.63 0.69 10.09
C VAL A 61 -0.84 0.48 11.38
N LYS A 62 -1.55 0.45 12.50
CA LYS A 62 -1.00 0.16 13.82
C LYS A 62 -1.05 -1.35 14.08
N SER A 63 -0.08 -2.15 13.65
CA SER A 63 -0.02 -3.57 14.03
C SER A 63 1.42 -4.01 14.18
N HIS A 64 1.66 -5.19 14.77
CA HIS A 64 3.00 -5.76 14.83
C HIS A 64 3.58 -5.91 13.42
N ARG A 65 2.80 -6.46 12.48
CA ARG A 65 3.17 -6.52 11.05
C ARG A 65 3.41 -5.16 10.42
N GLY A 66 2.61 -4.14 10.74
CA GLY A 66 2.83 -2.77 10.28
C GLY A 66 4.15 -2.18 10.80
N THR A 67 4.52 -2.48 12.06
CA THR A 67 5.82 -2.09 12.61
C THR A 67 6.96 -2.78 11.87
N GLN A 68 6.87 -4.10 11.64
CA GLN A 68 7.87 -4.83 10.86
C GLN A 68 8.02 -4.29 9.44
N PHE A 69 6.89 -3.97 8.79
CA PHE A 69 6.88 -3.34 7.47
C PHE A 69 7.64 -2.01 7.47
N ARG A 70 7.36 -1.11 8.42
CA ARG A 70 8.05 0.18 8.52
C ARG A 70 9.55 0.03 8.80
N MET A 71 9.94 -0.93 9.64
CA MET A 71 11.35 -1.23 9.90
C MET A 71 12.07 -1.68 8.62
N TRP A 72 11.47 -2.64 7.91
CA TRP A 72 11.99 -3.13 6.63
C TRP A 72 12.06 -2.04 5.56
N ALA A 73 10.99 -1.26 5.39
CA ALA A 73 10.93 -0.18 4.38
C ALA A 73 11.97 0.90 4.67
N THR A 74 12.10 1.32 5.94
CA THR A 74 13.10 2.31 6.36
C THR A 74 14.52 1.79 6.14
N GLN A 75 14.79 0.52 6.44
CA GLN A 75 16.09 -0.10 6.18
C GLN A 75 16.40 -0.08 4.67
N ARG A 76 15.45 -0.48 3.82
CA ARG A 76 15.66 -0.49 2.37
C ARG A 76 15.89 0.91 1.80
N LEU A 77 15.10 1.89 2.22
CA LEU A 77 15.31 3.29 1.83
C LEU A 77 16.70 3.77 2.26
N ARG A 78 17.13 3.45 3.50
CA ARG A 78 18.47 3.80 3.97
C ARG A 78 19.57 3.15 3.13
N GLU A 79 19.42 1.88 2.76
CA GLU A 79 20.36 1.19 1.89
C GLU A 79 20.47 1.87 0.52
N TYR A 80 19.35 2.24 -0.10
CA TYR A 80 19.34 2.97 -1.37
C TYR A 80 19.93 4.37 -1.26
N LEU A 81 19.63 5.10 -0.19
CA LEU A 81 20.18 6.43 0.04
C LEU A 81 21.70 6.36 0.25
N VAL A 82 22.19 5.46 1.11
CA VAL A 82 23.63 5.31 1.37
C VAL A 82 24.37 4.83 0.11
N LYS A 83 23.86 3.80 -0.59
CA LYS A 83 24.50 3.32 -1.81
C LYS A 83 24.41 4.33 -2.95
N GLY A 84 23.32 5.08 -3.06
CA GLY A 84 23.16 6.13 -4.06
C GLY A 84 24.04 7.37 -3.79
N PHE A 85 24.30 7.69 -2.52
CA PHE A 85 25.14 8.83 -2.15
C PHE A 85 26.65 8.52 -2.18
N TRP A 86 27.04 7.27 -1.91
CA TRP A 86 28.45 6.85 -1.85
C TRP A 86 28.92 5.99 -3.03
N GLY A 87 28.01 5.54 -3.90
CA GLY A 87 28.32 4.71 -5.08
C GLY A 87 28.66 5.46 -6.37
N LEU A 88 28.89 6.77 -6.30
CA LEU A 88 29.28 7.63 -7.44
C LEU A 88 30.74 8.15 -7.32
N ARG A 89 31.65 7.36 -6.74
CA ARG A 89 33.11 7.58 -6.87
C ARG A 89 33.79 6.31 -7.35
#